data_AF-A0A813HIL9-F1
#
_entry.id   AF-A0A813HIL9-F1
#
_cell.length_a   1.000
_cell.length_b   1.000
_cell.length_c   1.000
_cell.angle_alpha   90.00
_cell.angle_beta   90.00
_cell.angle_gamma   90.00
#
_symmetry.space_group_name_H-M   'P 1'
#
loop_
_entity.id
_entity.type
_entity.pdbx_description
1 polymer ?
#
loop_
_entity_poly.entity_id
_entity_poly.type
_entity_poly.pdbx_seq_one_letter_code
_entity_poly.pdbx_strand_id
1 'polypeptide(L)'
;VVVLAASTLLDSIYYGAWVLVTWNFARFNLLHDGGALYGSHPWHWYATEGLAVTLGTFLPFFLAGAWLCCRGVGGLERLRGALVASATSLAVLSLASHKEYRFLLPFLPLASLLAGVGLERAEAACARRSKGGEGRRALVLIVFGPQLVAALFFSLVHQRG
;
A
#
# COMPACT_ATOMS: atom_id res chain seq x y z
N VAL A 1 -3.95 2.88 22.79
CA VAL A 1 -4.37 2.05 23.94
C VAL A 1 -5.68 1.31 23.65
N VAL A 2 -6.78 2.01 23.33
CA VAL A 2 -8.09 1.36 23.04
C VAL A 2 -8.00 0.30 21.93
N VAL A 3 -7.38 0.63 20.79
CA VAL A 3 -7.23 -0.32 19.67
C VAL A 3 -6.41 -1.57 20.06
N LEU A 4 -5.31 -1.38 20.80
CA LEU A 4 -4.49 -2.50 21.27
C LEU A 4 -5.24 -3.38 22.26
N ALA A 5 -5.98 -2.77 23.20
CA ALA A 5 -6.78 -3.52 24.17
C ALA A 5 -7.91 -4.30 23.47
N ALA A 6 -8.62 -3.68 22.52
CA ALA A 6 -9.65 -4.34 21.73
C ALA A 6 -9.08 -5.49 20.88
N SER A 7 -7.97 -5.29 20.17
CA SER A 7 -7.28 -6.35 19.43
C SER A 7 -6.89 -7.50 20.35
N THR A 8 -6.22 -7.21 21.47
CA THR A 8 -5.78 -8.22 22.44
C THR A 8 -6.96 -9.03 22.97
N LEU A 9 -8.08 -8.38 23.29
CA LEU A 9 -9.27 -9.05 23.78
C LEU A 9 -9.87 -9.97 22.70
N LEU A 10 -10.07 -9.47 21.48
CA LEU A 10 -10.63 -10.24 20.38
C LEU A 10 -9.73 -11.43 20.01
N ASP A 11 -8.43 -11.19 19.90
CA ASP A 11 -7.43 -12.22 19.64
C ASP A 11 -7.46 -13.27 20.76
N SER A 12 -7.47 -12.84 22.02
CA SER A 12 -7.47 -13.77 23.15
C SER A 12 -8.74 -14.62 23.24
N ILE A 13 -9.90 -14.07 22.88
CA ILE A 13 -11.16 -14.81 22.77
C ILE A 13 -11.05 -15.86 21.65
N TYR A 14 -10.54 -15.46 20.48
CA TYR A 14 -10.43 -16.35 19.33
C TYR A 14 -9.43 -17.50 19.56
N TYR A 15 -8.26 -17.19 20.14
CA TYR A 15 -7.22 -18.18 20.43
C TYR A 15 -7.49 -18.99 21.71
N GLY A 16 -8.48 -18.61 22.52
CA GLY A 16 -8.78 -19.26 23.81
C GLY A 16 -7.68 -19.10 24.86
N ALA A 17 -6.75 -18.15 24.67
CA ALA A 17 -5.61 -17.92 25.53
C ALA A 17 -5.29 -16.41 25.54
N TRP A 18 -4.67 -15.91 26.62
CA TRP A 18 -4.23 -14.52 26.66
C TRP A 18 -3.08 -14.30 25.66
N VAL A 19 -3.37 -13.62 24.55
CA VAL A 19 -2.43 -13.43 23.45
C VAL A 19 -2.38 -11.96 23.05
N LEU A 20 -1.19 -11.37 23.17
CA LEU A 20 -0.89 -10.06 22.62
C LEU A 20 -0.21 -10.24 21.25
N VAL A 21 -1.02 -10.34 20.18
CA VAL A 21 -0.54 -10.67 18.83
C VAL A 21 0.49 -9.66 18.32
N THR A 22 0.29 -8.37 18.56
CA THR A 22 1.23 -7.31 18.17
C THR A 22 2.60 -7.47 18.82
N TRP A 23 2.66 -7.88 20.09
CA TRP A 23 3.92 -8.19 20.76
C TRP A 23 4.58 -9.45 20.21
N ASN A 24 3.81 -10.52 20.00
CA ASN A 24 4.33 -11.75 19.44
C ASN A 24 4.91 -11.54 18.03
N PHE A 25 4.24 -10.72 17.21
CA PHE A 25 4.73 -10.32 15.90
C PHE A 25 6.07 -9.58 16.00
N ALA A 26 6.16 -8.56 16.86
CA ALA A 26 7.39 -7.78 17.04
C ALA A 26 8.52 -8.66 17.59
N ARG A 27 8.22 -9.50 18.58
CA ARG A 27 9.19 -10.43 19.17
C ARG A 27 9.75 -11.38 18.11
N PHE A 28 8.89 -11.99 17.29
CA PHE A 28 9.32 -12.97 16.29
C PHE A 28 10.03 -12.31 15.09
N ASN A 29 9.45 -11.25 14.51
CA ASN A 29 9.94 -10.68 13.25
C ASN A 29 11.03 -9.61 13.42
N LEU A 30 11.01 -8.85 14.52
CA LEU A 30 11.95 -7.73 14.71
C LEU A 30 13.06 -8.09 15.70
N LEU A 31 12.76 -8.83 16.78
CA LEU A 31 13.74 -9.10 17.84
C LEU A 31 14.52 -10.40 17.65
N HIS A 32 13.86 -11.46 17.16
CA HIS A 32 14.47 -12.79 16.99
C HIS A 32 14.76 -13.13 15.52
N ASP A 33 14.41 -12.22 14.60
CA ASP A 33 14.56 -12.37 13.14
C ASP A 33 14.08 -13.72 12.58
N GLY A 34 13.04 -14.30 13.18
CA GLY A 34 12.56 -15.65 12.83
C GLY A 34 12.04 -15.74 11.39
N GLY A 35 11.67 -14.60 10.81
CA GLY A 35 11.26 -14.51 9.40
C GLY A 35 12.40 -14.78 8.41
N ALA A 36 13.67 -14.61 8.79
CA ALA A 36 14.80 -14.81 7.89
C ALA A 36 14.89 -16.24 7.33
N LEU A 37 14.28 -17.22 8.02
CA LEU A 37 14.13 -18.61 7.55
C LEU A 37 13.35 -18.71 6.23
N TYR A 38 12.51 -17.72 5.92
CA TYR A 38 11.68 -17.67 4.70
C TYR A 38 12.30 -16.75 3.63
N GLY A 39 13.57 -16.38 3.79
CA GLY A 39 14.29 -15.47 2.89
C GLY A 39 14.42 -14.06 3.47
N SER A 40 15.44 -13.34 3.01
CA SER A 40 15.76 -11.98 3.45
C SER A 40 15.78 -11.01 2.28
N HIS A 41 15.35 -9.77 2.52
CA HIS A 41 15.26 -8.72 1.51
C HIS A 41 15.93 -7.44 2.03
N PRO A 42 16.52 -6.60 1.15
CA PRO A 42 17.11 -5.33 1.55
C PRO A 42 16.12 -4.43 2.31
N TRP A 43 16.62 -3.60 3.23
CA TRP A 43 15.78 -2.72 4.05
C TRP A 43 14.87 -1.79 3.21
N HIS A 44 15.32 -1.37 2.03
CA HIS A 44 14.59 -0.49 1.12
C HIS A 44 13.54 -1.21 0.26
N TRP A 45 13.39 -2.52 0.38
CA TRP A 45 12.53 -3.34 -0.48
C TRP A 45 11.09 -2.84 -0.57
N TYR A 46 10.47 -2.42 0.55
CA TYR A 46 9.12 -1.86 0.51
C TYR A 46 9.03 -0.59 -0.34
N ALA A 47 10.06 0.26 -0.31
CA ALA A 47 10.08 1.50 -1.08
C ALA A 47 10.34 1.26 -2.57
N THR A 48 11.22 0.32 -2.92
CA THR A 48 11.66 0.09 -4.30
C THR A 48 10.81 -0.94 -5.03
N GLU A 49 10.48 -2.06 -4.38
CA GLU A 49 9.80 -3.19 -5.01
C GLU A 49 8.37 -3.33 -4.48
N GLY A 50 8.20 -3.33 -3.16
CA GLY A 50 6.91 -3.53 -2.50
C GLY A 50 5.83 -2.56 -3.02
N LEU A 51 6.07 -1.25 -2.89
CA LEU A 51 5.14 -0.23 -3.38
C LEU A 51 5.01 -0.24 -4.90
N ALA A 52 6.11 -0.48 -5.64
CA ALA A 52 6.09 -0.44 -7.09
C ALA A 52 5.26 -1.56 -7.69
N VAL A 53 5.43 -2.79 -7.22
CA VAL A 53 4.66 -3.96 -7.66
C VAL A 53 3.21 -3.85 -7.22
N THR A 54 2.97 -3.41 -5.97
CA THR A 54 1.60 -3.40 -5.42
C THR A 54 0.74 -2.30 -6.01
N LEU A 55 1.31 -1.12 -6.30
CA LEU A 55 0.57 -0.01 -6.92
C LEU A 55 0.64 -0.04 -8.45
N GLY A 56 1.66 -0.68 -9.04
CA GLY A 56 1.85 -0.75 -10.48
C GLY A 56 1.83 0.63 -11.13
N THR A 57 1.00 0.80 -12.17
CA THR A 57 0.81 2.07 -12.88
C THR A 57 0.17 3.17 -12.01
N PHE A 58 -0.45 2.83 -10.87
CA PHE A 58 -0.99 3.83 -9.94
C PHE A 58 0.08 4.54 -9.12
N LEU A 59 1.31 3.99 -9.05
CA LEU A 59 2.41 4.53 -8.26
C LEU A 59 2.68 6.03 -8.49
N PRO A 60 2.87 6.55 -9.72
CA PRO A 60 3.13 7.98 -9.92
C PRO A 60 1.98 8.87 -9.43
N PHE A 61 0.73 8.40 -9.54
CA PHE A 61 -0.43 9.15 -9.07
C PHE A 61 -0.54 9.13 -7.54
N PHE A 62 -0.22 7.99 -6.92
CA PHE A 62 -0.09 7.90 -5.46
C PHE A 62 0.95 8.89 -4.95
N LEU A 63 2.14 8.96 -5.56
CA LEU A 63 3.19 9.90 -5.17
C LEU A 63 2.75 11.36 -5.31
N ALA A 64 2.05 11.69 -6.40
CA ALA A 64 1.47 13.01 -6.59
C ALA A 64 0.42 13.34 -5.51
N GLY A 65 -0.49 12.41 -5.21
CA GLY A 65 -1.50 12.57 -4.16
C GLY A 65 -0.89 12.71 -2.76
N ALA A 66 0.11 11.88 -2.43
CA ALA A 66 0.85 11.95 -1.18
C ALA A 66 1.58 13.30 -1.03
N TRP A 67 2.19 13.80 -2.11
CA TRP A 67 2.82 15.12 -2.11
C TRP A 67 1.81 16.24 -1.86
N LEU A 68 0.63 16.19 -2.49
CA LEU A 68 -0.46 17.15 -2.25
C LEU A 68 -0.99 17.08 -0.81
N CYS A 69 -1.11 15.87 -0.25
CA CYS A 69 -1.47 15.66 1.15
C CYS A 69 -0.46 16.29 2.10
N CYS A 70 0.85 16.11 1.85
CA CYS A 70 1.90 16.77 2.62
C CYS A 70 1.85 18.30 2.53
N ARG A 71 1.40 18.85 1.39
CA ARG A 71 1.21 20.29 1.19
C ARG A 71 -0.12 20.83 1.71
N GLY A 72 -1.02 19.98 2.20
CA GLY A 72 -2.35 20.39 2.68
C GLY A 72 -3.22 21.02 1.60
N VAL A 73 -3.07 20.57 0.35
CA VAL A 73 -3.84 21.11 -0.78
C VAL A 73 -5.14 20.34 -0.91
N GLY A 74 -6.28 21.04 -1.03
CA GLY A 74 -7.57 20.42 -1.39
C GLY A 74 -8.20 19.55 -0.31
N GLY A 75 -7.95 19.82 0.97
CA GLY A 75 -8.58 19.10 2.09
C GLY A 75 -7.87 17.79 2.49
N LEU A 76 -6.76 17.45 1.83
CA LEU A 76 -5.99 16.23 2.10
C LEU A 76 -5.19 16.26 3.41
N GLU A 77 -5.09 17.41 4.09
CA GLU A 77 -4.41 17.54 5.38
C GLU A 77 -5.01 16.60 6.45
N ARG A 78 -6.30 16.27 6.33
CA ARG A 78 -7.00 15.31 7.20
C ARG A 78 -6.42 13.89 7.10
N LEU A 79 -5.83 13.55 5.95
CA LEU A 79 -5.22 12.25 5.69
C LEU A 79 -3.74 12.20 6.06
N ARG A 80 -3.13 13.35 6.38
CA ARG A 80 -1.70 13.45 6.66
C ARG A 80 -1.29 12.58 7.85
N GLY A 81 -2.14 12.51 8.89
CA GLY A 81 -1.90 11.62 10.02
C GLY A 81 -1.85 10.14 9.61
N ALA A 82 -2.77 9.70 8.76
CA ALA A 82 -2.81 8.34 8.25
C ALA A 82 -1.62 8.05 7.31
N LEU A 83 -1.21 9.02 6.49
CA LEU A 83 -0.04 8.90 5.62
C LEU A 83 1.26 8.76 6.43
N VAL A 84 1.44 9.59 7.45
CA VAL A 84 2.58 9.51 8.36
C VAL A 84 2.57 8.18 9.11
N ALA A 85 1.42 7.76 9.66
CA ALA A 85 1.31 6.47 10.35
C ALA A 85 1.64 5.28 9.43
N SER A 86 1.19 5.33 8.18
CA SER A 86 1.51 4.30 7.17
C SER A 86 3.00 4.30 6.83
N ALA A 87 3.59 5.47 6.59
CA ALA A 87 5.02 5.60 6.31
C ALA A 87 5.89 5.12 7.49
N THR A 88 5.52 5.46 8.72
CA THR A 88 6.20 4.98 9.94
C THR A 88 6.05 3.47 10.07
N SER A 89 4.87 2.92 9.81
CA SER A 89 4.65 1.46 9.87
C SER A 89 5.53 0.73 8.86
N LEU A 90 5.61 1.22 7.62
CA LEU A 90 6.50 0.68 6.59
C LEU A 90 7.98 0.80 6.97
N ALA A 91 8.38 1.93 7.56
CA ALA A 91 9.76 2.10 8.02
C ALA A 91 10.13 1.11 9.14
N VAL A 92 9.21 0.81 10.07
CA VAL A 92 9.42 -0.21 11.10
C VAL A 92 9.46 -1.60 10.47
N LEU A 93 8.55 -1.92 9.55
CA LEU A 93 8.55 -3.20 8.83
C LEU A 93 9.81 -3.39 7.97
N SER A 94 10.41 -2.31 7.47
CA SER A 94 11.68 -2.35 6.74
C SER A 94 12.86 -2.87 7.56
N LEU A 95 12.77 -2.79 8.90
CA LEU A 95 13.79 -3.31 9.82
C LEU A 95 13.79 -4.84 9.92
N ALA A 96 12.66 -5.50 9.62
CA ALA A 96 12.61 -6.96 9.60
C ALA A 96 13.37 -7.50 8.38
N SER A 97 14.16 -8.57 8.55
CA SER A 97 14.89 -9.19 7.42
C SER A 97 13.92 -9.75 6.37
N HIS A 98 12.84 -10.37 6.83
CA HIS A 98 11.78 -10.90 5.96
C HIS A 98 10.73 -9.84 5.63
N LYS A 99 10.31 -9.80 4.36
CA LYS A 99 9.36 -8.81 3.84
C LYS A 99 8.40 -9.50 2.90
N GLU A 100 7.15 -9.07 2.94
CA GLU A 100 6.09 -9.69 2.15
C GLU A 100 5.09 -8.66 1.66
N TYR A 101 4.52 -8.90 0.48
CA TYR A 101 3.50 -8.05 -0.11
C TYR A 101 2.23 -7.97 0.75
N ARG A 102 1.87 -9.02 1.49
CA ARG A 102 0.66 -9.01 2.34
C ARG A 102 0.70 -7.97 3.45
N PHE A 103 1.89 -7.57 3.90
CA PHE A 103 2.03 -6.51 4.90
C PHE A 103 1.67 -5.14 4.34
N LEU A 104 1.57 -4.99 3.01
CA LEU A 104 1.13 -3.75 2.36
C LEU A 104 -0.39 -3.58 2.30
N LEU A 105 -1.16 -4.67 2.45
CA LEU A 105 -2.62 -4.68 2.30
C LEU A 105 -3.34 -3.61 3.16
N PRO A 106 -2.99 -3.40 4.44
CA PRO A 106 -3.66 -2.39 5.27
C PRO A 106 -3.48 -0.95 4.75
N PHE A 107 -2.44 -0.68 3.95
CA PHE A 107 -2.14 0.66 3.44
C PHE A 107 -2.78 0.95 2.09
N LEU A 108 -3.27 -0.09 1.39
CA LEU A 108 -3.87 0.06 0.06
C LEU A 108 -5.06 1.01 0.00
N PRO A 109 -6.01 1.01 0.96
CA PRO A 109 -7.13 1.95 0.90
C PRO A 109 -6.68 3.42 0.86
N LEU A 110 -5.69 3.78 1.68
CA LEU A 110 -5.13 5.13 1.67
C LEU A 110 -4.36 5.40 0.38
N ALA A 111 -3.56 4.44 -0.08
CA ALA A 111 -2.79 4.59 -1.30
C ALA A 111 -3.69 4.76 -2.54
N SER A 112 -4.78 3.98 -2.64
CA SER A 112 -5.77 4.09 -3.70
C SER A 112 -6.49 5.43 -3.68
N LEU A 113 -6.86 5.94 -2.50
CA LEU A 113 -7.48 7.27 -2.37
C LEU A 113 -6.53 8.37 -2.86
N LEU A 114 -5.28 8.36 -2.41
CA LEU A 114 -4.28 9.34 -2.84
C LEU A 114 -3.96 9.21 -4.35
N ALA A 115 -3.89 7.98 -4.87
CA ALA A 115 -3.74 7.74 -6.30
C ALA A 115 -4.92 8.31 -7.11
N GLY A 116 -6.15 8.19 -6.61
CA GLY A 116 -7.33 8.79 -7.24
C GLY A 116 -7.21 10.30 -7.37
N VAL A 117 -6.79 10.99 -6.31
CA VAL A 117 -6.54 12.45 -6.34
C VAL A 117 -5.44 12.82 -7.35
N GLY A 118 -4.35 12.05 -7.40
CA GLY A 118 -3.29 12.27 -8.39
C GLY A 118 -3.79 12.07 -9.82
N LEU A 119 -4.60 11.04 -10.05
CA LEU A 119 -5.16 10.69 -11.35
C LEU A 119 -6.17 11.74 -11.84
N GLU A 120 -7.01 12.26 -10.96
CA GLU A 120 -7.95 13.36 -11.27
C GLU A 120 -7.21 14.58 -11.83
N ARG A 121 -6.07 14.95 -11.23
CA ARG A 121 -5.26 16.07 -11.72
C ARG A 121 -4.61 15.79 -13.06
N ALA A 122 -4.16 14.56 -13.28
CA ALA A 122 -3.61 14.13 -14.56
C ALA A 122 -4.69 14.16 -15.65
N GLU A 123 -5.90 13.68 -15.35
CA GLU A 123 -7.05 13.75 -16.25
C GLU A 123 -7.38 15.20 -16.61
N ALA A 124 -7.49 16.08 -15.62
CA ALA A 124 -7.75 17.50 -15.84
C ALA A 124 -6.65 18.17 -16.70
N ALA A 125 -5.39 17.78 -16.52
CA ALA A 125 -4.29 18.26 -17.36
C ALA A 125 -4.41 17.77 -18.82
N CYS A 126 -4.74 16.48 -19.03
CA CYS A 126 -4.98 15.92 -20.35
C CYS A 126 -6.16 16.57 -21.06
N ALA A 127 -7.27 16.82 -20.34
CA ALA A 127 -8.46 17.47 -20.87
C ALA A 127 -8.19 18.91 -21.34
N ARG A 128 -7.32 19.65 -20.63
CA ARG A 128 -6.88 20.99 -21.07
C ARG A 128 -6.05 20.97 -22.35
N ARG A 129 -5.30 19.89 -22.59
CA ARG A 129 -4.36 19.79 -23.72
C ARG A 129 -4.97 19.16 -24.98
N SER A 130 -5.99 18.32 -24.84
CA SER A 130 -6.68 17.67 -25.97
C SER A 130 -8.19 17.91 -25.88
N LYS A 131 -8.73 18.71 -26.81
CA LYS A 131 -10.19 18.98 -26.91
C LYS A 131 -11.00 17.74 -27.31
N GLY A 132 -10.36 16.73 -27.91
CA GLY A 132 -11.03 15.50 -28.40
C GLY A 132 -11.15 14.37 -27.37
N GLY A 133 -10.67 14.55 -26.13
CA GLY A 133 -10.75 13.52 -25.09
C GLY A 133 -9.84 12.29 -25.29
N GLU A 134 -9.07 12.26 -26.38
CA GLU A 134 -8.13 11.19 -26.71
C GLU A 134 -7.06 11.02 -25.62
N GLY A 135 -6.52 12.14 -25.12
CA GLY A 135 -5.52 12.11 -24.04
C GLY A 135 -6.05 11.48 -22.75
N ARG A 136 -7.32 11.71 -22.43
CA ARG A 136 -7.98 11.05 -21.29
C ARG A 136 -8.17 9.55 -21.54
N ARG A 137 -8.65 9.16 -22.72
CA ARG A 137 -8.83 7.75 -23.07
C ARG A 137 -7.50 6.99 -23.00
N ALA A 138 -6.44 7.57 -23.56
CA ALA A 138 -5.09 7.02 -23.50
C ALA A 138 -4.61 6.89 -22.05
N LEU A 139 -4.81 7.91 -21.21
CA LEU A 139 -4.47 7.85 -19.78
C LEU A 139 -5.18 6.69 -19.08
N VAL A 140 -6.50 6.55 -19.24
CA VAL A 140 -7.27 5.44 -18.63
C VAL A 140 -6.77 4.08 -19.12
N LEU A 141 -6.53 3.92 -20.42
CA LEU A 141 -6.03 2.67 -20.98
C LEU A 141 -4.64 2.31 -20.44
N ILE A 142 -3.73 3.28 -20.34
CA ILE A 142 -2.38 3.06 -19.79
C ILE A 142 -2.42 2.76 -18.29
N VAL A 143 -3.32 3.41 -17.55
CA VAL A 143 -3.40 3.29 -16.10
C VAL A 143 -4.14 2.06 -15.62
N PHE A 144 -5.13 1.55 -16.36
CA PHE A 144 -5.92 0.38 -15.95
C PHE A 144 -5.64 -0.88 -16.80
N GLY A 145 -5.21 -0.70 -18.05
CA GLY A 145 -4.99 -1.81 -18.98
C GLY A 145 -3.99 -2.84 -18.47
N PRO A 146 -2.77 -2.46 -18.07
CA PRO A 146 -1.78 -3.42 -17.57
C PRO A 146 -2.26 -4.18 -16.32
N GLN A 147 -3.03 -3.53 -15.45
CA GLN A 147 -3.56 -4.11 -14.20
C GLN A 147 -4.66 -5.12 -14.52
N LEU A 148 -5.53 -4.79 -15.48
CA LEU A 148 -6.56 -5.71 -15.94
C LEU A 148 -5.94 -6.96 -16.59
N VAL A 149 -4.92 -6.77 -17.45
CA VAL A 149 -4.20 -7.89 -18.06
C VAL A 149 -3.53 -8.76 -17.00
N ALA A 150 -2.84 -8.14 -16.03
CA ALA A 150 -2.21 -8.86 -14.93
C ALA A 150 -3.26 -9.61 -14.08
N ALA A 151 -4.37 -8.96 -13.72
CA ALA A 151 -5.43 -9.56 -12.93
C ALA A 151 -6.06 -10.78 -13.64
N LEU A 152 -6.34 -10.66 -14.94
CA LEU A 152 -6.87 -11.77 -15.74
C LEU A 152 -5.84 -12.90 -15.87
N PHE A 153 -4.57 -12.57 -16.12
CA PHE A 153 -3.51 -13.57 -16.21
C PHE A 153 -3.37 -14.34 -14.88
N PHE A 154 -3.25 -13.64 -13.76
CA PHE A 154 -3.07 -14.29 -12.46
C PHE A 154 -4.31 -15.07 -12.02
N SER A 155 -5.51 -14.61 -12.35
CA SER A 155 -6.76 -15.29 -11.96
C SER A 155 -7.14 -16.46 -12.88
N LEU A 156 -6.84 -16.37 -14.18
CA LEU A 156 -7.33 -17.34 -15.18
C LEU A 156 -6.26 -18.30 -15.69
N VAL A 157 -4.98 -17.90 -15.65
CA VAL A 157 -3.88 -18.69 -16.22
C VAL A 157 -2.96 -19.18 -15.13
N HIS A 158 -2.43 -18.28 -14.29
CA HIS A 158 -1.44 -18.65 -13.27
C HIS A 158 -2.03 -19.60 -12.21
N GLN A 159 -3.27 -19.38 -11.78
CA GLN A 159 -3.96 -20.23 -10.79
C GLN A 159 -4.41 -21.60 -11.32
N ARG A 160 -4.17 -21.94 -12.60
CA ARG A 160 -4.57 -23.23 -13.18
C ARG A 160 -3.58 -24.37 -12.92
N GLY A 161 -2.45 -24.12 -12.26
CA GLY A 161 -1.41 -25.10 -11.95
C GLY A 161 -0.98 -25.01 -10.51
#